data_AF-A0A1V6H675-F1
#
_entry.id   AF-A0A1V6H675-F1
#
_cell.length_a   1.000
_cell.length_b   1.000
_cell.length_c   1.000
_cell.angle_alpha   90.00
_cell.angle_beta   90.00
_cell.angle_gamma   90.00
#
_symmetry.space_group_name_H-M   'P 1'
#
loop_
_entity.id
_entity.type
_entity.pdbx_description
1 polymer ?
#
loop_
_entity_poly.entity_id
_entity_poly.type
_entity_poly.pdbx_seq_one_letter_code
_entity_poly.pdbx_strand_id
1 'polypeptide(L)'
;MKKTILVGVLQCLTLVLFAVEPAGYYNSAEGKSGETLRQALFSKIKDHYNVGYDGLYNVYPTSDVTADGKVWDMYSTCTWTHGQKNAVITKQYAIVTIANILCRKVGLVKQVLWFPMPFTFILPTAK
;
A
#
# COMPACT_ATOMS: atom_id res chain seq x y z
N MET A 1 16.94 -7.96 -38.97
CA MET A 1 18.23 -7.37 -38.54
C MET A 1 18.09 -6.26 -37.50
N LYS A 2 17.18 -5.27 -37.65
CA LYS A 2 16.96 -4.25 -36.59
C LYS A 2 16.33 -4.82 -35.29
N LYS A 3 15.39 -5.77 -35.43
CA LYS A 3 14.68 -6.40 -34.29
C LYS A 3 15.56 -7.35 -33.46
N THR A 4 16.54 -8.03 -34.09
CA THR A 4 17.46 -8.96 -33.42
C THR A 4 18.53 -8.21 -32.62
N ILE A 5 18.97 -7.03 -33.07
CA ILE A 5 19.87 -6.16 -32.32
C ILE A 5 19.17 -5.61 -31.07
N LEU A 6 17.89 -5.22 -31.19
CA LEU A 6 17.11 -4.72 -30.05
C LEU A 6 16.93 -5.77 -28.94
N VAL A 7 16.69 -7.03 -29.32
CA VAL A 7 16.59 -8.15 -28.36
C VAL A 7 17.96 -8.44 -27.70
N GLY A 8 19.06 -8.37 -28.46
CA GLY A 8 20.41 -8.54 -27.92
C GLY A 8 20.83 -7.44 -26.93
N VAL A 9 20.45 -6.19 -27.18
CA VAL A 9 20.71 -5.06 -26.25
C VAL A 9 19.86 -5.19 -24.98
N LEU A 10 18.59 -5.59 -25.10
CA LEU A 10 17.70 -5.79 -23.96
C LEU A 10 18.17 -6.93 -23.04
N GLN A 11 18.77 -7.99 -23.60
CA GLN A 11 19.30 -9.13 -22.85
C GLN A 11 20.65 -8.84 -22.17
N CYS A 12 21.41 -7.85 -22.64
CA CYS A 12 22.59 -7.34 -21.94
C CYS A 12 22.22 -6.46 -20.73
N LEU A 13 21.07 -5.78 -20.75
CA LEU A 13 20.65 -4.85 -19.70
C LEU A 13 20.22 -5.56 -18.40
N THR A 14 19.77 -6.80 -18.46
CA THR A 14 19.42 -7.57 -17.25
C THR A 14 20.63 -8.08 -16.48
N LEU A 15 21.82 -8.10 -17.09
CA LEU A 15 23.08 -8.54 -16.46
C LEU A 15 23.71 -7.48 -15.54
N VAL A 16 23.21 -6.25 -15.55
CA VAL A 16 23.68 -5.13 -14.71
C VAL A 16 22.72 -4.77 -13.58
N LEU A 17 21.60 -5.48 -13.44
CA LEU A 17 20.66 -5.32 -12.33
C LEU A 17 21.07 -6.22 -11.17
N PHE A 18 22.03 -5.76 -10.35
CA PHE A 18 22.34 -6.39 -9.07
C PHE A 18 21.46 -5.77 -7.97
N ALA A 19 20.30 -6.36 -7.71
CA ALA A 19 19.64 -6.21 -6.41
C ALA A 19 20.36 -7.14 -5.42
N VAL A 20 21.57 -6.75 -5.01
CA VAL A 20 22.37 -7.52 -4.06
C VAL A 20 22.51 -6.71 -2.77
N GLU A 21 22.23 -7.35 -1.65
CA GLU A 21 22.58 -6.80 -0.34
C GLU A 21 24.08 -6.51 -0.27
N PRO A 22 24.53 -5.59 0.60
CA PRO A 22 25.95 -5.37 0.82
C PRO A 22 26.67 -6.69 1.09
N ALA A 23 27.84 -6.89 0.48
CA ALA A 23 28.61 -8.11 0.66
C ALA A 23 28.81 -8.40 2.16
N GLY A 24 28.37 -9.59 2.58
CA GLY A 24 28.48 -10.05 3.96
C GLY A 24 27.43 -9.50 4.94
N TYR A 25 26.36 -8.86 4.46
CA TYR A 25 25.31 -8.30 5.30
C TYR A 25 24.74 -9.33 6.29
N TYR A 26 24.55 -10.59 5.87
CA TYR A 26 24.00 -11.67 6.69
C TYR A 26 25.03 -12.64 7.32
N ASN A 27 26.33 -12.41 7.17
CA ASN A 27 27.37 -13.35 7.66
C ASN A 27 27.23 -13.68 9.15
N SER A 28 26.83 -12.71 9.97
CA SER A 28 26.65 -12.92 11.41
C SER A 28 25.47 -13.83 11.78
N ALA A 29 24.58 -14.11 10.83
CA ALA A 29 23.40 -14.96 10.99
C ALA A 29 23.61 -16.36 10.38
N GLU A 30 24.66 -16.55 9.57
CA GLU A 30 24.91 -17.80 8.85
C GLU A 30 25.16 -18.97 9.82
N GLY A 31 24.58 -20.14 9.51
CA GLY A 31 24.71 -21.36 10.33
C GLY A 31 24.01 -21.32 11.70
N LYS A 32 23.33 -20.22 12.07
CA LYS A 32 22.59 -20.10 13.33
C LYS A 32 21.15 -20.55 13.20
N SER A 33 20.55 -20.95 14.33
CA SER A 33 19.14 -21.34 14.40
C SER A 33 18.50 -20.90 15.73
N GLY A 34 17.16 -20.90 15.77
CA GLY A 34 16.36 -20.55 16.94
C GLY A 34 16.67 -19.15 17.48
N GLU A 35 16.85 -19.05 18.80
CA GLU A 35 17.07 -17.77 19.49
C GLU A 35 18.36 -17.07 19.06
N THR A 36 19.43 -17.83 18.77
CA THR A 36 20.72 -17.25 18.35
C THR A 36 20.63 -16.57 16.98
N LEU A 37 19.83 -17.13 16.07
CA LEU A 37 19.52 -16.52 14.78
C LEU A 37 18.69 -15.24 14.98
N ARG A 38 17.66 -15.31 15.82
CA ARG A 38 16.81 -14.14 16.13
C ARG A 38 17.61 -12.97 16.66
N GLN A 39 18.54 -13.20 17.58
CA GLN A 39 19.40 -12.15 18.14
C GLN A 39 20.39 -11.59 17.12
N ALA A 40 20.95 -12.44 16.24
CA ALA A 40 21.83 -12.01 15.16
C ALA A 40 21.10 -11.08 14.18
N LEU A 41 19.85 -11.41 13.81
CA LEU A 41 19.00 -10.58 12.96
C LEU A 41 18.55 -9.30 13.67
N PHE A 42 18.12 -9.40 14.93
CA PHE A 42 17.76 -8.24 15.75
C PHE A 42 18.91 -7.22 15.80
N SER A 43 20.13 -7.69 16.03
CA SER A 43 21.32 -6.81 16.10
C SER A 43 21.60 -6.08 14.79
N LYS A 44 21.14 -6.61 13.64
CA LYS A 44 21.26 -5.95 12.33
C LYS A 44 20.20 -4.86 12.12
N ILE A 45 19.00 -5.04 12.66
CA ILE A 45 17.84 -4.15 12.38
C ILE A 45 17.47 -3.21 13.55
N LYS A 46 18.08 -3.39 14.73
CA LYS A 46 17.74 -2.64 15.94
C LYS A 46 17.91 -1.13 15.78
N ASP A 47 18.92 -0.71 15.04
CA ASP A 47 19.28 0.69 14.85
C ASP A 47 18.58 1.22 13.60
N HIS A 48 17.31 1.59 13.73
CA HIS A 48 16.51 2.19 12.65
C HIS A 48 15.96 3.55 13.07
N TYR A 49 15.73 4.42 12.09
CA TYR A 49 15.05 5.69 12.32
C TYR A 49 13.54 5.45 12.41
N ASN A 50 12.98 5.61 13.60
CA ASN A 50 11.54 5.49 13.81
C ASN A 50 10.85 6.80 13.41
N VAL A 51 10.07 6.75 12.34
CA VAL A 51 9.27 7.90 11.83
C VAL A 51 7.95 8.11 12.58
N GLY A 52 7.57 7.18 13.47
CA GLY A 52 6.28 7.17 14.15
C GLY A 52 5.09 6.94 13.21
N TYR A 53 3.90 6.80 13.78
CA TYR A 53 2.68 6.58 12.99
C TYR A 53 2.33 7.80 12.14
N ASP A 54 2.52 9.00 12.69
CA ASP A 54 2.24 10.27 11.99
C ASP A 54 3.17 10.51 10.79
N GLY A 55 4.36 9.90 10.77
CA GLY A 55 5.34 10.03 9.69
C GLY A 55 5.14 9.06 8.52
N LEU A 56 4.30 8.02 8.66
CA LEU A 56 4.14 6.96 7.66
C LEU A 56 3.72 7.50 6.29
N TYR A 57 2.77 8.43 6.26
CA TYR A 57 2.30 9.04 5.02
C TYR A 57 3.38 9.79 4.24
N ASN A 58 4.43 10.25 4.92
CA ASN A 58 5.56 10.93 4.28
C ASN A 58 6.58 9.94 3.70
N VAL A 59 6.60 8.70 4.20
CA VAL A 59 7.53 7.64 3.75
C VAL A 59 7.00 6.92 2.51
N TYR A 60 5.70 6.61 2.45
CA TYR A 60 5.10 5.86 1.33
C TYR A 60 5.41 6.40 -0.07
N PRO A 61 5.46 7.73 -0.32
CA PRO A 61 5.82 8.25 -1.65
C PRO A 61 7.24 7.91 -2.12
N THR A 62 8.10 7.43 -1.21
CA THR A 62 9.51 7.10 -1.49
C THR A 62 9.82 5.61 -1.33
N SER A 63 9.13 4.90 -0.41
CA SER A 63 9.37 3.46 -0.17
C SER A 63 8.43 2.55 -0.96
N ASP A 64 7.17 2.96 -1.13
CA ASP A 64 6.08 2.09 -1.60
C ASP A 64 5.57 2.62 -2.95
N VAL A 65 6.52 2.86 -3.85
CA VAL A 65 6.28 3.50 -5.15
C VAL A 65 6.84 2.63 -6.28
N THR A 66 6.02 2.39 -7.31
CA THR A 66 6.45 1.72 -8.53
C THR A 66 7.28 2.67 -9.40
N ALA A 67 7.98 2.13 -10.41
CA ALA A 67 8.75 2.94 -11.35
C ALA A 67 7.93 4.04 -12.06
N ASP A 68 6.62 3.83 -12.22
CA ASP A 68 5.69 4.77 -12.84
C ASP A 68 5.08 5.79 -11.85
N GLY A 69 5.58 5.84 -10.61
CA GLY A 69 5.12 6.79 -9.58
C GLY A 69 3.76 6.43 -8.96
N LYS A 70 3.37 5.15 -9.00
CA LYS A 70 2.11 4.64 -8.43
C LYS A 70 2.37 3.93 -7.10
N VAL A 71 1.36 3.85 -6.24
CA VAL A 71 1.47 3.09 -4.99
C VAL A 71 1.75 1.64 -5.31
N TRP A 72 2.79 1.08 -4.71
CA TRP A 72 3.07 -0.33 -4.77
C TRP A 72 2.19 -1.08 -3.76
N ASP A 73 1.05 -1.57 -4.23
CA ASP A 73 0.12 -2.36 -3.45
C ASP A 73 0.43 -3.86 -3.60
N MET A 74 1.10 -4.44 -2.61
CA MET A 74 1.53 -5.85 -2.64
C MET A 74 0.34 -6.84 -2.59
N TYR A 75 -0.82 -6.40 -2.13
CA TYR A 75 -1.97 -7.28 -1.87
C TYR A 75 -3.10 -7.15 -2.89
N SER A 76 -2.91 -6.35 -3.94
CA SER A 76 -3.90 -6.21 -5.01
C SER A 76 -3.28 -6.03 -6.39
N THR A 77 -4.10 -6.21 -7.42
CA THR A 77 -3.74 -5.90 -8.81
C THR A 77 -4.15 -4.48 -9.21
N CYS A 78 -4.66 -3.69 -8.26
CA CYS A 78 -5.10 -2.32 -8.50
C CYS A 78 -3.92 -1.36 -8.53
N THR A 79 -4.06 -0.27 -9.29
CA THR A 79 -3.05 0.79 -9.36
C THR A 79 -3.60 2.06 -8.75
N TRP A 80 -2.91 2.59 -7.74
CA TRP A 80 -3.32 3.80 -7.02
C TRP A 80 -2.33 4.94 -7.23
N THR A 81 -2.81 6.17 -7.21
CA THR A 81 -1.94 7.36 -7.17
C THR A 81 -1.98 7.97 -5.77
N HIS A 82 -0.83 8.38 -5.26
CA HIS A 82 -0.75 9.08 -3.97
C HIS A 82 -1.69 10.30 -3.93
N GLY A 83 -2.32 10.53 -2.79
CA GLY A 83 -3.21 11.69 -2.57
C GLY A 83 -4.56 11.64 -3.29
N GLN A 84 -4.82 10.65 -4.15
CA GLN A 84 -6.14 10.48 -4.75
C GLN A 84 -7.09 9.81 -3.75
N LYS A 85 -7.97 10.61 -3.15
CA LYS A 85 -9.15 10.08 -2.48
C LYS A 85 -10.11 9.59 -3.57
N ASN A 86 -10.51 8.32 -3.52
CA ASN A 86 -11.55 7.79 -4.41
C ASN A 86 -12.85 8.61 -4.22
N ALA A 87 -13.09 9.55 -5.13
CA ALA A 87 -14.20 10.51 -5.09
C ALA A 87 -15.60 9.87 -5.26
N VAL A 88 -15.65 8.56 -5.46
CA VAL A 88 -16.90 7.78 -5.62
C VAL A 88 -17.68 7.73 -4.31
N ILE A 89 -16.98 7.72 -3.16
CA ILE A 89 -17.62 7.63 -1.85
C ILE A 89 -18.25 8.97 -1.45
N THR A 90 -17.62 10.12 -1.73
CA THR A 90 -18.12 11.44 -1.29
C THR A 90 -19.39 11.90 -2.00
N LYS A 91 -19.63 11.50 -3.26
CA LYS A 91 -20.86 11.92 -3.97
C LYS A 91 -22.11 11.21 -3.45
N GLN A 92 -22.01 9.94 -3.06
CA GLN A 92 -23.15 9.15 -2.58
C GLN A 92 -23.67 9.68 -1.23
N TYR A 93 -22.78 10.01 -0.28
CA TYR A 93 -23.20 10.55 1.02
C TYR A 93 -23.75 11.97 0.92
N ALA A 94 -23.26 12.80 0.00
CA ALA A 94 -23.76 14.17 -0.19
C ALA A 94 -25.25 14.18 -0.59
N ILE A 95 -25.68 13.28 -1.48
CA ILE A 95 -27.08 13.17 -1.91
C ILE A 95 -27.97 12.72 -0.75
N VAL A 96 -27.53 11.73 0.04
CA VAL A 96 -28.26 11.24 1.22
C VAL A 96 -28.37 12.33 2.30
N THR A 97 -27.33 13.13 2.50
CA THR A 97 -27.36 14.27 3.44
C THR A 97 -28.29 15.38 2.96
N ILE A 98 -28.24 15.75 1.67
CA ILE A 98 -29.12 16.79 1.09
C ILE A 98 -30.59 16.34 1.13
N ALA A 99 -30.87 15.07 0.81
CA ALA A 99 -32.23 14.52 0.88
C ALA A 99 -32.77 14.51 2.32
N ASN A 100 -31.95 14.15 3.32
CA ASN A 100 -32.34 14.21 4.74
C ASN A 100 -32.58 15.65 5.23
N ILE A 101 -31.78 16.62 4.78
CA ILE A 101 -31.96 18.04 5.10
C ILE A 101 -33.24 18.59 4.47
N LEU A 102 -33.50 18.26 3.19
CA LEU A 102 -34.72 18.64 2.48
C LEU A 102 -35.97 18.05 3.14
N CYS A 103 -35.99 16.74 3.42
CA CYS A 103 -37.11 16.09 4.12
C CYS A 103 -37.39 16.71 5.50
N ARG A 104 -36.35 17.13 6.24
CA ARG A 104 -36.50 17.85 7.51
C ARG A 104 -37.08 19.26 7.33
N LYS A 105 -36.76 19.95 6.23
CA LYS A 105 -37.22 21.33 5.95
C LYS A 105 -38.68 21.39 5.47
N VAL A 106 -39.16 20.36 4.78
CA VAL A 106 -40.57 20.26 4.31
C VAL A 106 -41.50 19.55 5.31
N GLY A 107 -41.02 19.19 6.51
CA GLY A 107 -41.87 18.65 7.57
C GLY A 107 -42.45 17.26 7.28
N LEU A 108 -41.92 16.54 6.28
CA LEU A 108 -42.34 15.18 5.95
C LEU A 108 -41.74 14.19 6.95
N VAL A 109 -42.27 14.15 8.16
CA VAL A 109 -41.96 13.09 9.13
C VAL A 109 -42.90 11.92 8.88
N LYS A 110 -42.51 11.00 8.00
CA LYS A 110 -42.94 9.60 8.10
C LYS A 110 -41.74 8.68 7.92
N GLN A 111 -41.48 7.98 9.02
CA GLN A 111 -40.55 6.88 9.26
C GLN A 111 -40.62 5.77 8.21
N VAL A 112 -39.59 4.90 8.22
CA VAL A 112 -39.47 3.57 7.55
C VAL A 112 -38.76 3.67 6.19
N LEU A 113 -37.50 3.26 6.02
CA LEU A 113 -36.86 2.02 6.46
C LEU A 113 -35.44 2.27 6.99
N TRP A 114 -35.16 1.65 8.13
CA TRP A 114 -33.91 0.92 8.28
C TRP A 114 -33.64 0.14 6.98
N PHE A 115 -32.74 0.62 6.12
CA PHE A 115 -31.87 -0.36 5.50
C PHE A 115 -31.01 -0.85 6.66
N PRO A 116 -31.08 -2.14 7.03
CA PRO A 116 -30.03 -2.67 7.88
C PRO A 116 -28.75 -2.35 7.14
N MET A 117 -27.86 -1.57 7.77
CA MET A 117 -26.46 -1.71 7.47
C MET A 117 -26.20 -3.20 7.70
N PRO A 118 -25.92 -4.05 6.69
CA PRO A 118 -25.09 -5.17 7.02
C PRO A 118 -23.81 -4.50 7.50
N PHE A 119 -23.46 -4.75 8.76
CA PHE A 119 -22.07 -4.73 9.12
C PHE A 119 -21.32 -5.46 8.00
N THR A 120 -20.56 -4.72 7.22
CA THR A 120 -19.37 -5.26 6.57
C THR A 120 -18.37 -4.12 6.57
N PHE A 121 -17.81 -3.94 7.76
CA PHE A 121 -16.37 -3.85 7.86
C PHE A 121 -15.76 -4.88 6.89
N ILE A 122 -15.30 -4.41 5.73
CA ILE A 122 -14.29 -5.11 4.97
C ILE A 122 -13.13 -4.12 4.91
N LEU A 123 -12.38 -4.05 6.00
CA LEU A 123 -10.93 -4.07 5.81
C LEU A 123 -10.65 -5.32 4.96
N PRO A 124 -9.86 -5.23 3.89
CA PRO A 124 -9.22 -6.43 3.40
C PRO A 124 -8.28 -6.86 4.54
N THR A 125 -8.71 -7.83 5.33
CA THR A 125 -7.81 -8.52 6.24
C THR A 125 -6.81 -9.24 5.37
N ALA A 126 -5.55 -8.79 5.42
CA ALA A 126 -4.42 -9.62 5.08
C ALA A 126 -4.48 -10.90 5.94
N LYS A 127 -4.72 -12.02 5.27
CA LYS A 127 -4.07 -13.28 5.58
C LYS A 127 -3.09 -13.55 4.46
#